data_AF-A0A9D4N144-F1
#
_entry.id   AF-A0A9D4N144-F1
#
_cell.length_a   1.000
_cell.length_b   1.000
_cell.length_c   1.000
_cell.angle_alpha   90.00
_cell.angle_beta   90.00
_cell.angle_gamma   90.00
#
_symmetry.space_group_name_H-M   'P 1'
#
loop_
_entity.id
_entity.type
_entity.pdbx_description
1 polymer ?
#
loop_
_entity_poly.entity_id
_entity_poly.type
_entity_poly.pdbx_seq_one_letter_code
_entity_poly.pdbx_strand_id
1 'polypeptide(L)'
;MTEDNTCTDCAIMTEDNACTDCVIISVSIAWTDCVIRTVYIAGTDRFMTEDIACTDCAIMTIYIAGTDCAIMTIYIAGTYCAIRTVNIACTDLAIMTVDIAGTDCAIMIVDIARTDFTITTVDIAGADCVIMTVDIAYIDCAIKTVDIARSDCAIMTVEISGSGCATMLIDNSGTDCANMK
;
A
#
# COMPACT_ATOMS: atom_id res chain seq x y z
N MET A 1 4.19 5.92 -19.51
CA MET A 1 2.82 5.45 -19.76
C MET A 1 1.90 6.13 -18.76
N THR A 2 0.74 6.60 -19.19
CA THR A 2 -0.29 7.13 -18.28
C THR A 2 -1.58 6.38 -18.56
N GLU A 3 -2.15 5.76 -17.53
CA GLU A 3 -3.42 5.03 -17.63
C GLU A 3 -4.39 5.51 -16.55
N ASP A 4 -5.59 5.90 -16.98
CA ASP A 4 -6.68 6.34 -16.10
C ASP A 4 -7.86 5.37 -16.25
N ASN A 5 -8.17 4.59 -15.22
CA ASN A 5 -9.27 3.63 -15.24
C ASN A 5 -10.34 3.96 -14.19
N THR A 6 -11.58 4.16 -14.63
CA THR A 6 -12.73 4.42 -13.74
C THR A 6 -13.88 3.46 -14.01
N CYS A 7 -14.50 2.88 -12.96
CA CYS A 7 -15.75 2.12 -13.09
C CYS A 7 -16.74 2.45 -11.95
N THR A 8 -18.03 2.41 -12.29
CA THR A 8 -19.16 2.40 -11.37
C THR A 8 -19.94 1.10 -11.55
N ASP A 9 -20.36 0.44 -10.47
CA ASP A 9 -21.28 -0.70 -10.48
C ASP A 9 -20.69 -1.98 -11.12
N CYS A 10 -19.43 -2.28 -10.82
CA CYS A 10 -18.71 -3.42 -11.38
C CYS A 10 -18.65 -4.63 -10.42
N ALA A 11 -19.12 -5.79 -10.87
CA ALA A 11 -19.13 -6.99 -10.02
C ALA A 11 -17.72 -7.59 -9.80
N ILE A 12 -16.96 -7.85 -10.87
CA ILE A 12 -15.61 -8.41 -10.80
C ILE A 12 -14.74 -7.71 -11.83
N MET A 13 -13.58 -7.18 -11.42
CA MET A 13 -12.60 -6.61 -12.34
C MET A 13 -11.17 -6.97 -11.96
N THR A 14 -10.35 -7.14 -13.00
CA THR A 14 -8.90 -7.28 -12.91
C THR A 14 -8.25 -6.25 -13.82
N GLU A 15 -7.32 -5.48 -13.29
CA GLU A 15 -6.45 -4.58 -14.05
C GLU A 15 -5.00 -5.04 -13.94
N ASP A 16 -4.29 -5.01 -15.06
CA ASP A 16 -2.89 -5.40 -15.18
C ASP A 16 -2.15 -4.30 -15.92
N ASN A 17 -1.30 -3.59 -15.17
CA ASN A 17 -0.59 -2.41 -15.63
C ASN A 17 0.91 -2.71 -15.58
N ALA A 18 1.54 -2.94 -16.73
CA ALA A 18 2.95 -3.25 -16.79
C ALA A 18 3.73 -2.41 -17.81
N CYS A 19 4.90 -1.89 -17.41
CA CYS A 19 5.88 -1.33 -18.34
C CYS A 19 7.28 -1.90 -18.11
N THR A 20 8.05 -1.98 -19.18
CA THR A 20 9.48 -2.25 -19.16
C THR A 20 10.13 -1.15 -19.97
N ASP A 21 11.12 -0.46 -19.38
CA ASP A 21 11.85 0.65 -20.01
C ASP A 21 11.03 1.94 -20.22
N CYS A 22 10.00 2.17 -19.41
CA CYS A 22 9.40 3.49 -19.30
C CYS A 22 10.30 4.42 -18.48
N VAL A 23 10.39 5.69 -18.90
CA VAL A 23 10.96 6.73 -18.04
C VAL A 23 10.02 7.02 -16.88
N ILE A 24 8.71 7.03 -17.14
CA ILE A 24 7.66 7.32 -16.17
C ILE A 24 6.48 6.37 -16.41
N ILE A 25 5.96 5.73 -15.35
CA ILE A 25 4.59 5.23 -15.28
C ILE A 25 3.80 6.11 -14.31
N SER A 26 2.58 6.45 -14.70
CA SER A 26 1.55 6.96 -13.80
C SER A 26 0.25 6.20 -14.03
N VAL A 27 -0.29 5.54 -13.01
CA VAL A 27 -1.60 4.90 -13.09
C VAL A 27 -2.54 5.58 -12.10
N SER A 28 -3.70 5.99 -12.57
CA SER A 28 -4.78 6.49 -11.73
C SER A 28 -6.02 5.66 -11.90
N ILE A 29 -6.55 5.20 -10.78
CA ILE A 29 -7.56 4.17 -10.75
C ILE A 29 -8.59 4.55 -9.68
N ALA A 30 -9.87 4.64 -10.07
CA ALA A 30 -10.94 5.02 -9.15
C ALA A 30 -12.24 4.24 -9.38
N TRP A 31 -12.84 3.68 -8.32
CA TRP A 31 -14.11 2.95 -8.43
C TRP A 31 -15.12 3.26 -7.35
N THR A 32 -16.38 3.03 -7.73
CA THR A 32 -17.56 3.12 -6.85
C THR A 32 -18.37 1.83 -7.00
N ASP A 33 -18.87 1.30 -5.89
CA ASP A 33 -19.77 0.14 -5.82
C ASP A 33 -19.25 -1.10 -6.55
N CYS A 34 -18.16 -1.68 -6.04
CA CYS A 34 -17.56 -2.89 -6.59
C CYS A 34 -17.72 -4.09 -5.62
N VAL A 35 -17.83 -5.31 -6.15
CA VAL A 35 -17.90 -6.50 -5.28
C VAL A 35 -16.51 -7.08 -5.05
N ILE A 36 -15.82 -7.53 -6.09
CA ILE A 36 -14.46 -8.09 -5.97
C ILE A 36 -13.53 -7.41 -6.96
N ARG A 37 -12.36 -7.00 -6.49
CA ARG A 37 -11.37 -6.38 -7.36
C ARG A 37 -9.94 -6.80 -7.06
N THR A 38 -9.20 -7.00 -8.14
CA THR A 38 -7.77 -7.27 -8.11
C THR A 38 -7.05 -6.32 -9.05
N VAL A 39 -6.02 -5.63 -8.56
CA VAL A 39 -5.14 -4.81 -9.40
C VAL A 39 -3.73 -5.37 -9.31
N TYR A 40 -3.10 -5.55 -10.46
CA TYR A 40 -1.70 -5.91 -10.58
C TYR A 40 -0.96 -4.79 -11.32
N ILE A 41 0.10 -4.29 -10.71
CA ILE A 41 0.95 -3.25 -11.30
C ILE A 41 2.39 -3.70 -11.18
N ALA A 42 3.13 -3.69 -12.29
CA ALA A 42 4.53 -4.10 -12.30
C ALA A 42 5.37 -3.27 -13.27
N GLY A 43 6.49 -2.71 -12.82
CA GLY A 43 7.33 -1.90 -13.69
C GLY A 43 8.82 -1.94 -13.37
N THR A 44 9.63 -1.64 -14.39
CA THR A 44 11.08 -1.48 -14.27
C THR A 44 11.50 -0.09 -14.76
N ASP A 45 10.98 0.95 -14.11
CA ASP A 45 10.90 2.29 -14.69
C ASP A 45 11.56 3.34 -13.83
N ARG A 46 12.05 4.42 -14.45
CA ARG A 46 12.82 5.40 -13.68
C ARG A 46 11.98 6.11 -12.61
N PHE A 47 10.70 6.32 -12.88
CA PHE A 47 9.73 6.91 -11.95
C PHE A 47 8.38 6.18 -12.07
N MET A 48 7.80 5.77 -10.94
CA MET A 48 6.45 5.18 -10.90
C MET A 48 5.55 5.93 -9.90
N THR A 49 4.30 6.15 -10.28
CA THR A 49 3.29 6.78 -9.43
C THR A 49 1.96 6.07 -9.59
N GLU A 50 1.42 5.57 -8.49
CA GLU A 50 0.23 4.72 -8.47
C GLU A 50 -0.81 5.31 -7.53
N ASP A 51 -1.95 5.74 -8.07
CA ASP A 51 -3.07 6.29 -7.32
C ASP A 51 -4.29 5.37 -7.45
N ILE A 52 -4.66 4.68 -6.37
CA ILE A 52 -5.77 3.71 -6.36
C ILE A 52 -6.80 4.08 -5.31
N ALA A 53 -8.05 4.31 -5.72
CA ALA A 53 -9.15 4.68 -4.82
C ALA A 53 -10.39 3.79 -5.01
N CYS A 54 -10.99 3.34 -3.90
CA CYS A 54 -12.32 2.72 -3.90
C CYS A 54 -13.24 3.37 -2.86
N THR A 55 -14.49 3.67 -3.24
CA THR A 55 -15.49 4.15 -2.27
C THR A 55 -16.20 2.99 -1.56
N ASP A 56 -16.73 2.01 -2.30
CA ASP A 56 -17.42 0.85 -1.73
C ASP A 56 -16.96 -0.42 -2.47
N CYS A 57 -16.31 -1.32 -1.74
CA CYS A 57 -15.74 -2.56 -2.27
C CYS A 57 -15.95 -3.70 -1.28
N ALA A 58 -16.59 -4.82 -1.64
CA ALA A 58 -16.62 -5.96 -0.70
C ALA A 58 -15.21 -6.55 -0.50
N ILE A 59 -14.48 -6.80 -1.58
CA ILE A 59 -13.09 -7.31 -1.54
C ILE A 59 -12.24 -6.52 -2.51
N MET A 60 -11.11 -5.98 -2.01
CA MET A 60 -10.12 -5.30 -2.84
C MET A 60 -8.72 -5.86 -2.55
N THR A 61 -8.04 -6.31 -3.60
CA THR A 61 -6.68 -6.84 -3.54
C THR A 61 -5.79 -6.07 -4.50
N ILE A 62 -4.65 -5.59 -4.02
CA ILE A 62 -3.69 -4.83 -4.82
C ILE A 62 -2.33 -5.49 -4.71
N TYR A 63 -1.69 -5.69 -5.86
CA TYR A 63 -0.33 -6.17 -5.98
C TYR A 63 0.48 -5.14 -6.77
N ILE A 64 1.52 -4.60 -6.15
CA ILE A 64 2.43 -3.66 -6.81
C ILE A 64 3.85 -4.21 -6.72
N ALA A 65 4.52 -4.28 -7.87
CA ALA A 65 5.90 -4.72 -7.99
C ALA A 65 6.74 -3.68 -8.73
N GLY A 66 7.97 -3.46 -8.28
CA GLY A 66 8.88 -2.51 -8.91
C GLY A 66 10.34 -2.93 -8.78
N THR A 67 11.11 -2.84 -9.86
CA THR A 67 12.56 -3.11 -9.84
C THR A 67 13.32 -1.97 -10.50
N ASP A 68 14.51 -1.63 -10.00
CA ASP A 68 15.43 -0.66 -10.63
C ASP A 68 14.85 0.75 -10.85
N CYS A 69 13.84 1.15 -10.07
CA CYS A 69 13.23 2.48 -10.17
C CYS A 69 14.03 3.53 -9.37
N ALA A 70 14.18 4.75 -9.89
CA ALA A 70 14.79 5.80 -9.08
C ALA A 70 13.85 6.25 -7.96
N ILE A 71 12.56 6.42 -8.28
CA ILE A 71 11.53 6.84 -7.32
C ILE A 71 10.25 6.05 -7.58
N MET A 72 9.61 5.60 -6.50
CA MET A 72 8.26 5.05 -6.54
C MET A 72 7.38 5.70 -5.48
N THR A 73 6.18 6.08 -5.88
CA THR A 73 5.16 6.67 -5.01
C THR A 73 3.84 5.93 -5.19
N ILE A 74 3.25 5.48 -4.09
CA ILE A 74 2.02 4.70 -4.08
C ILE A 74 1.03 5.35 -3.10
N TYR A 75 -0.18 5.63 -3.58
CA TYR A 75 -1.30 6.12 -2.78
C TYR A 75 -2.49 5.17 -2.96
N ILE A 76 -2.97 4.60 -1.86
CA ILE A 76 -4.10 3.66 -1.90
C ILE A 76 -5.14 4.06 -0.85
N ALA A 77 -6.32 4.47 -1.29
CA ALA A 77 -7.39 4.96 -0.42
C ALA A 77 -8.67 4.12 -0.53
N GLY A 78 -9.38 3.94 0.57
CA GLY A 78 -10.62 3.16 0.66
C GLY A 78 -11.58 3.72 1.69
N THR A 79 -12.88 3.78 1.38
CA THR A 79 -13.88 4.31 2.33
C THR A 79 -14.75 3.24 2.98
N TYR A 80 -15.25 2.27 2.22
CA TYR A 80 -16.02 1.15 2.74
C TYR A 80 -15.49 -0.13 2.13
N CYS A 81 -14.82 -0.95 2.92
CA CYS A 81 -14.30 -2.23 2.43
C CYS A 81 -14.55 -3.36 3.42
N ALA A 82 -15.16 -4.47 3.00
CA ALA A 82 -15.20 -5.62 3.92
C ALA A 82 -13.79 -6.22 4.08
N ILE A 83 -13.06 -6.39 2.98
CA ILE A 83 -11.67 -6.89 3.01
C ILE A 83 -10.81 -6.06 2.06
N ARG A 84 -9.71 -5.54 2.58
CA ARG A 84 -8.66 -4.86 1.82
C ARG A 84 -7.32 -5.56 2.05
N THR A 85 -6.66 -5.95 0.97
CA THR A 85 -5.31 -6.52 1.00
C THR A 85 -4.41 -5.77 0.03
N VAL A 86 -3.28 -5.29 0.53
CA VAL A 86 -2.28 -4.57 -0.26
C VAL A 86 -0.94 -5.28 -0.10
N ASN A 87 -0.35 -5.69 -1.23
CA ASN A 87 0.96 -6.32 -1.29
C ASN A 87 1.88 -5.48 -2.15
N ILE A 88 3.00 -5.03 -1.59
CA ILE A 88 4.01 -4.22 -2.29
C ILE A 88 5.36 -4.90 -2.18
N ALA A 89 5.98 -5.23 -3.31
CA ALA A 89 7.27 -5.90 -3.37
C ALA A 89 8.22 -5.16 -4.30
N CYS A 90 9.33 -4.64 -3.79
CA CYS A 90 10.26 -3.86 -4.62
C CYS A 90 11.74 -4.11 -4.31
N THR A 91 12.57 -3.95 -5.33
CA THR A 91 14.03 -4.08 -5.24
C THR A 91 14.74 -2.92 -5.91
N ASP A 92 15.86 -2.49 -5.33
CA ASP A 92 16.82 -1.56 -5.93
C ASP A 92 16.22 -0.17 -6.24
N LEU A 93 15.50 0.45 -5.29
CA LEU A 93 14.99 1.82 -5.47
C LEU A 93 15.75 2.85 -4.65
N ALA A 94 16.00 4.03 -5.21
CA ALA A 94 16.60 5.09 -4.40
C ALA A 94 15.60 5.63 -3.36
N ILE A 95 14.36 5.90 -3.76
CA ILE A 95 13.33 6.48 -2.91
C ILE A 95 11.99 5.73 -3.07
N MET A 96 11.37 5.35 -1.94
CA MET A 96 10.00 4.85 -1.92
C MET A 96 9.14 5.67 -0.94
N THR A 97 7.93 6.03 -1.39
CA THR A 97 6.86 6.55 -0.54
C THR A 97 5.60 5.73 -0.74
N VAL A 98 5.02 5.25 0.36
CA VAL A 98 3.76 4.49 0.36
C VAL A 98 2.82 5.14 1.37
N ASP A 99 1.61 5.42 0.92
CA ASP A 99 0.51 5.92 1.75
C ASP A 99 -0.72 5.02 1.50
N ILE A 100 -1.20 4.38 2.56
CA ILE A 100 -2.35 3.48 2.50
C ILE A 100 -3.35 3.90 3.56
N ALA A 101 -4.53 4.35 3.12
CA ALA A 101 -5.61 4.76 3.98
C ALA A 101 -6.87 3.88 3.79
N GLY A 102 -7.50 3.51 4.90
CA GLY A 102 -8.80 2.86 4.94
C GLY A 102 -9.72 3.52 5.96
N THR A 103 -10.96 3.80 5.57
CA THR A 103 -12.06 4.06 6.50
C THR A 103 -12.99 2.84 6.50
N ASP A 104 -13.69 2.57 7.60
CA ASP A 104 -14.73 1.55 7.73
C ASP A 104 -14.38 0.21 7.06
N CYS A 105 -13.19 -0.33 7.37
CA CYS A 105 -12.75 -1.61 6.82
C CYS A 105 -12.95 -2.76 7.80
N ALA A 106 -13.70 -3.81 7.48
CA ALA A 106 -13.77 -4.94 8.42
C ALA A 106 -12.39 -5.60 8.60
N ILE A 107 -11.64 -5.78 7.50
CA ILE A 107 -10.28 -6.31 7.53
C ILE A 107 -9.37 -5.50 6.61
N MET A 108 -8.25 -5.01 7.14
CA MET A 108 -7.17 -4.37 6.39
C MET A 108 -5.86 -5.13 6.61
N ILE A 109 -5.26 -5.60 5.52
CA ILE A 109 -3.97 -6.31 5.51
C ILE A 109 -3.03 -5.56 4.58
N VAL A 110 -1.84 -5.24 5.08
CA VAL A 110 -0.78 -4.56 4.33
C VAL A 110 0.51 -5.33 4.51
N ASP A 111 1.02 -5.89 3.41
CA ASP A 111 2.31 -6.58 3.39
C ASP A 111 3.27 -5.84 2.46
N ILE A 112 4.43 -5.46 2.98
CA ILE A 112 5.44 -4.71 2.23
C ILE A 112 6.82 -5.36 2.37
N ALA A 113 7.38 -5.85 1.27
CA ALA A 113 8.68 -6.50 1.21
C ALA A 113 9.67 -5.72 0.34
N ARG A 114 10.90 -5.53 0.84
CA ARG A 114 11.89 -4.62 0.23
C ARG A 114 13.34 -5.09 0.33
N THR A 115 14.10 -4.81 -0.72
CA THR A 115 15.58 -4.97 -0.76
C THR A 115 16.26 -3.74 -1.40
N ASP A 116 17.30 -3.20 -0.75
CA ASP A 116 18.22 -2.18 -1.25
C ASP A 116 17.59 -0.80 -1.55
N PHE A 117 17.46 0.05 -0.51
CA PHE A 117 16.87 1.38 -0.63
C PHE A 117 17.70 2.50 0.00
N THR A 118 17.64 3.73 -0.53
CA THR A 118 18.21 4.86 0.21
C THR A 118 17.22 5.42 1.23
N ILE A 119 16.02 5.80 0.78
CA ILE A 119 15.01 6.44 1.63
C ILE A 119 13.68 5.72 1.47
N THR A 120 13.03 5.39 2.58
CA THR A 120 11.69 4.80 2.61
C THR A 120 10.81 5.53 3.60
N THR A 121 9.63 5.96 3.13
CA THR A 121 8.53 6.43 3.99
C THR A 121 7.30 5.57 3.76
N VAL A 122 6.73 5.07 4.84
CA VAL A 122 5.45 4.35 4.85
C VAL A 122 4.52 5.04 5.82
N ASP A 123 3.34 5.40 5.34
CA ASP A 123 2.22 5.84 6.15
C ASP A 123 1.06 4.86 5.93
N ILE A 124 0.52 4.32 7.02
CA ILE A 124 -0.63 3.41 6.99
C ILE A 124 -1.64 3.90 8.02
N ALA A 125 -2.81 4.28 7.55
CA ALA A 125 -3.90 4.76 8.38
C ALA A 125 -5.15 3.89 8.22
N GLY A 126 -5.78 3.55 9.34
CA GLY A 126 -7.10 2.91 9.35
C GLY A 126 -8.02 3.48 10.41
N ALA A 127 -9.20 3.93 9.99
CA ALA A 127 -10.29 4.33 10.88
C ALA A 127 -11.41 3.28 10.84
N ASP A 128 -11.96 2.96 12.00
CA ASP A 128 -13.11 2.06 12.16
C ASP A 128 -12.85 0.65 11.60
N CYS A 129 -11.60 0.16 11.71
CA CYS A 129 -11.24 -1.15 11.19
C CYS A 129 -11.40 -2.27 12.23
N VAL A 130 -12.15 -3.34 11.96
CA VAL A 130 -12.23 -4.44 12.97
C VAL A 130 -10.86 -5.11 13.16
N ILE A 131 -10.17 -5.42 12.07
CA ILE A 131 -8.82 -6.02 12.09
C ILE A 131 -7.89 -5.24 11.18
N MET A 132 -6.73 -4.86 11.71
CA MET A 132 -5.61 -4.31 10.95
C MET A 132 -4.36 -5.17 11.15
N THR A 133 -3.79 -5.66 10.06
CA THR A 133 -2.51 -6.37 10.06
C THR A 133 -1.55 -5.65 9.14
N VAL A 134 -0.35 -5.36 9.64
CA VAL A 134 0.73 -4.74 8.87
C VAL A 134 1.99 -5.58 9.03
N ASP A 135 2.54 -6.08 7.94
CA ASP A 135 3.86 -6.71 7.87
C ASP A 135 4.78 -5.89 6.97
N ILE A 136 5.93 -5.47 7.49
CA ILE A 136 6.94 -4.72 6.73
C ILE A 136 8.30 -5.38 6.90
N ALA A 137 8.76 -6.04 5.83
CA ALA A 137 10.08 -6.62 5.71
C ALA A 137 11.02 -5.74 4.86
N TYR A 138 12.27 -5.57 5.28
CA TYR A 138 13.27 -4.79 4.54
C TYR A 138 14.70 -5.30 4.72
N ILE A 139 15.53 -5.08 3.71
CA ILE A 139 16.97 -5.34 3.73
C ILE A 139 17.68 -4.11 3.17
N ASP A 140 18.71 -3.66 3.88
CA ASP A 140 19.66 -2.62 3.50
C ASP A 140 19.02 -1.26 3.14
N CYS A 141 19.10 -0.32 4.10
CA CYS A 141 18.60 1.03 3.86
C CYS A 141 19.40 2.16 4.51
N ALA A 142 19.30 3.40 4.03
CA ALA A 142 19.90 4.54 4.74
C ALA A 142 18.93 5.12 5.77
N ILE A 143 17.71 5.48 5.34
CA ILE A 143 16.71 6.13 6.19
C ILE A 143 15.36 5.44 6.01
N LYS A 144 14.73 5.09 7.12
CA LYS A 144 13.37 4.57 7.16
C LYS A 144 12.50 5.32 8.15
N THR A 145 11.32 5.72 7.67
CA THR A 145 10.20 6.25 8.45
C THR A 145 9.00 5.36 8.21
N VAL A 146 8.41 4.85 9.28
CA VAL A 146 7.13 4.13 9.27
C VAL A 146 6.22 4.84 10.24
N ASP A 147 5.09 5.34 9.77
CA ASP A 147 3.97 5.80 10.58
C ASP A 147 2.80 4.85 10.36
N ILE A 148 2.22 4.40 11.47
CA ILE A 148 1.03 3.56 11.46
C ILE A 148 0.05 4.18 12.44
N ALA A 149 -1.04 4.74 11.92
CA ALA A 149 -2.05 5.41 12.70
C ALA A 149 -3.37 4.66 12.67
N ARG A 150 -4.11 4.69 13.77
CA ARG A 150 -5.46 4.13 13.83
C ARG A 150 -6.44 4.85 14.74
N SER A 151 -7.71 4.65 14.44
CA SER A 151 -8.83 4.99 15.31
C SER A 151 -9.86 3.86 15.29
N ASP A 152 -10.34 3.48 16.46
CA ASP A 152 -11.47 2.55 16.62
C ASP A 152 -11.25 1.13 16.04
N CYS A 153 -10.00 0.64 16.09
CA CYS A 153 -9.70 -0.74 15.69
C CYS A 153 -9.84 -1.76 16.83
N ALA A 154 -10.46 -2.90 16.56
CA ALA A 154 -10.61 -3.96 17.58
C ALA A 154 -9.35 -4.82 17.75
N ILE A 155 -8.65 -5.13 16.65
CA ILE A 155 -7.42 -5.94 16.66
C ILE A 155 -6.38 -5.26 15.76
N MET A 156 -5.15 -5.11 16.28
CA MET A 156 -4.00 -4.68 15.49
C MET A 156 -2.84 -5.66 15.65
N THR A 157 -2.24 -6.06 14.54
CA THR A 157 -0.95 -6.76 14.50
C THR A 157 0.01 -5.96 13.64
N VAL A 158 1.19 -5.63 14.17
CA VAL A 158 2.26 -4.97 13.40
C VAL A 158 3.54 -5.78 13.56
N GLU A 159 4.06 -6.27 12.43
CA GLU A 159 5.37 -6.89 12.35
C GLU A 159 6.26 -6.03 11.45
N ILE A 160 7.42 -5.64 11.98
CA ILE A 160 8.43 -4.89 11.22
C ILE A 160 9.75 -5.62 11.42
N SER A 161 10.28 -6.19 10.34
CA SER A 161 11.49 -7.00 10.36
C SER A 161 12.48 -6.52 9.30
N GLY A 162 13.77 -6.57 9.61
CA GLY A 162 14.79 -6.22 8.64
C GLY A 162 16.14 -5.84 9.23
N SER A 163 17.14 -5.75 8.36
CA SER A 163 18.54 -5.48 8.72
C SER A 163 19.17 -4.44 7.80
N GLY A 164 20.27 -3.83 8.25
CA GLY A 164 21.09 -2.97 7.38
C GLY A 164 20.59 -1.53 7.23
N CYS A 165 19.63 -1.09 8.05
CA CYS A 165 19.19 0.31 8.05
C CYS A 165 20.07 1.19 8.96
N ALA A 166 20.59 2.30 8.44
CA ALA A 166 21.40 3.23 9.25
C ALA A 166 20.55 4.08 10.21
N THR A 167 19.35 4.49 9.81
CA THR A 167 18.39 5.22 10.66
C THR A 167 16.99 4.66 10.50
N MET A 168 16.32 4.44 11.63
CA MET A 168 14.96 3.93 11.70
C MET A 168 14.11 4.75 12.66
N LEU A 169 12.97 5.23 12.15
CA LEU A 169 11.92 5.87 12.93
C LEU A 169 10.63 5.10 12.68
N ILE A 170 10.01 4.64 13.76
CA ILE A 170 8.72 3.93 13.73
C ILE A 170 7.82 4.65 14.72
N ASP A 171 6.71 5.18 14.22
CA ASP A 171 5.57 5.62 15.01
C ASP A 171 4.43 4.62 14.81
N ASN A 172 3.76 4.28 15.92
CA ASN A 172 2.57 3.46 15.92
C ASN A 172 1.62 4.08 16.94
N SER A 173 0.67 4.84 16.43
CA SER A 173 -0.24 5.66 17.22
C SER A 173 -1.69 5.22 17.03
N GLY A 174 -2.52 5.45 18.05
CA GLY A 174 -3.96 5.31 17.88
C GLY A 174 -4.78 5.42 19.15
N THR A 175 -6.06 5.69 18.96
CA THR A 175 -7.05 5.87 20.04
C THR A 175 -8.03 4.70 20.08
N ASP A 176 -8.47 4.34 21.30
CA ASP A 176 -9.60 3.43 21.55
C ASP A 176 -9.51 1.98 21.01
N CYS A 177 -8.35 1.35 21.13
CA CYS A 177 -8.18 -0.07 20.79
C CYS A 177 -8.18 -0.98 22.03
N ALA A 178 -9.15 -1.89 22.12
CA ALA A 178 -9.15 -2.94 23.12
C ALA A 178 -8.17 -4.04 22.72
N ASN A 179 -7.00 -4.10 23.37
CA ASN A 179 -5.90 -5.08 23.24
C ASN A 179 -4.80 -4.70 22.23
N MET A 180 -3.86 -3.86 22.69
CA MET A 180 -2.48 -3.93 22.21
C MET A 180 -1.82 -5.18 22.82
N LYS A 181 -1.39 -6.14 22.00
CA LYS A 181 -0.55 -7.25 22.46
C LYS A 181 0.61 -7.45 21.51
#